data_AF-A0A5A9YWP6-F1
#
_entry.id   AF-A0A5A9YWP6-F1
#
_cell.length_a   1.000
_cell.length_b   1.000
_cell.length_c   1.000
_cell.angle_alpha   90.00
_cell.angle_beta   90.00
_cell.angle_gamma   90.00
#
_symmetry.space_group_name_H-M   'P 1'
#
loop_
_entity.id
_entity.type
_entity.pdbx_description
1 polymer ?
#
loop_
_entity_poly.entity_id
_entity_poly.type
_entity_poly.pdbx_seq_one_letter_code
_entity_poly.pdbx_strand_id
1 'polypeptide(L)'
;VIRLRHGDAKTLAATLGEIGESLHGERGQDGRGSGKRGLLVRADESLNALVILADPEDVGLLEDIVRQLDVPRAQLLVEAAIVELSGEIGDALGVQWALRSGHVAGGAGFADSGLSIGTLLGALQAGKPPAELPDGAIVGLGSRDFGALVTA
;
A
#
# COMPACT_ATOMS: atom_id res chain seq x y z
N VAL A 1 30.65 -12.84 -34.27
CA VAL A 1 30.51 -12.35 -32.88
C VAL A 1 29.87 -10.97 -32.95
N ILE A 2 28.76 -10.76 -32.25
CA ILE A 2 28.03 -9.50 -32.24
C ILE A 2 28.03 -8.96 -30.81
N ARG A 3 28.42 -7.70 -30.62
CA ARG A 3 28.36 -7.04 -29.31
C ARG A 3 27.04 -6.29 -29.15
N LEU A 4 26.43 -6.42 -27.97
CA LEU A 4 25.16 -5.80 -27.65
C LEU A 4 25.37 -4.50 -26.85
N ARG A 5 24.48 -3.52 -27.05
CA ARG A 5 24.54 -2.20 -26.41
C ARG A 5 23.46 -1.98 -25.37
N HIS A 6 22.29 -2.55 -25.57
CA HIS A 6 21.07 -2.30 -24.80
C HIS A 6 20.43 -3.60 -24.29
N GLY A 7 20.53 -4.69 -25.04
CA GLY A 7 20.05 -6.02 -24.68
C GLY A 7 21.06 -6.84 -23.85
N ASP A 8 20.54 -7.84 -23.14
CA ASP A 8 21.31 -8.86 -22.42
C ASP A 8 21.62 -10.05 -23.36
N ALA A 9 22.90 -10.39 -23.50
CA ALA A 9 23.36 -11.51 -24.32
C ALA A 9 22.72 -12.85 -23.96
N LYS A 10 22.53 -13.14 -22.66
CA LYS A 10 21.96 -14.40 -22.19
C LYS A 10 20.51 -14.55 -22.63
N THR A 11 19.71 -13.49 -22.44
CA THR A 11 18.29 -13.49 -22.82
C THR A 11 18.16 -13.58 -24.34
N LEU A 12 18.93 -12.80 -25.09
CA LEU A 12 18.87 -12.82 -26.55
C LEU A 12 19.35 -14.14 -27.14
N ALA A 13 20.36 -14.79 -26.56
CA ALA A 13 20.82 -16.10 -27.01
C ALA A 13 19.76 -17.19 -26.81
N ALA A 14 19.00 -17.14 -25.71
CA ALA A 14 17.90 -18.06 -25.47
C ALA A 14 16.80 -17.87 -26.52
N THR A 15 16.33 -16.63 -26.72
CA THR A 15 15.26 -16.34 -27.69
C THR A 15 15.67 -16.65 -29.13
N LEU A 16 16.91 -16.33 -29.51
CA LEU A 16 17.43 -16.61 -30.86
C LEU A 16 17.69 -18.10 -31.07
N GLY A 17 18.04 -18.84 -30.01
CA GLY A 17 18.16 -20.29 -30.04
C GLY A 17 16.81 -20.97 -30.31
N GLU A 18 15.76 -20.54 -29.60
CA GLU A 18 14.39 -21.04 -29.81
C GLU A 18 13.86 -20.74 -31.23
N ILE A 19 14.04 -19.50 -31.70
CA ILE A 19 13.68 -19.12 -33.07
C ILE A 19 14.49 -19.95 -34.08
N GLY A 20 15.77 -20.14 -33.81
CA GLY A 20 16.68 -20.91 -34.63
C GLY A 20 16.30 -22.38 -34.78
N GLU A 21 15.89 -23.02 -33.69
CA GLU A 21 15.43 -24.41 -33.68
C GLU A 21 14.13 -24.56 -34.48
N SER A 22 13.20 -23.60 -34.36
CA SER A 22 11.95 -23.60 -35.13
C SER A 22 12.18 -23.47 -36.64
N LEU A 23 13.09 -22.58 -37.07
CA LEU A 23 13.45 -22.38 -38.48
C LEU A 23 14.13 -23.61 -39.09
N HIS A 24 14.88 -24.38 -38.28
CA HIS A 24 15.56 -25.58 -38.74
C HIS A 24 14.64 -26.82 -38.74
N GLY A 25 13.65 -26.87 -37.84
CA GLY A 25 12.65 -27.94 -37.74
C GLY A 25 11.76 -28.07 -38.99
N GLU A 26 11.49 -26.97 -39.71
CA GLU A 26 10.67 -26.98 -40.94
C GLU A 26 11.47 -27.36 -42.20
N ARG A 27 12.81 -27.26 -42.20
CA ARG A 27 13.69 -27.60 -43.35
C ARG A 27 14.16 -29.07 -43.39
N GLY A 28 13.49 -29.95 -42.63
CA GLY A 28 13.87 -31.34 -42.39
C GLY A 28 13.29 -32.39 -43.35
N GLN A 29 12.57 -32.00 -44.39
CA GLN A 29 11.94 -32.93 -45.34
C GLN A 29 12.30 -32.59 -46.78
N ASP A 30 13.58 -32.59 -47.14
CA ASP A 30 14.02 -32.82 -48.53
C ASP A 30 15.49 -33.24 -48.56
N GLY A 31 15.77 -34.34 -49.25
CA GLY A 31 16.99 -35.14 -49.12
C GLY A 31 18.26 -34.59 -49.77
N ARG A 32 19.35 -35.28 -49.41
CA ARG A 32 20.74 -35.25 -49.92
C ARG A 32 21.69 -34.20 -49.32
N GLY A 33 22.45 -34.66 -48.33
CA GLY A 33 23.91 -34.69 -48.42
C GLY A 33 24.64 -33.35 -48.53
N SER A 34 24.66 -32.58 -47.46
CA SER A 34 25.82 -31.79 -47.01
C SER A 34 25.62 -31.51 -45.54
N GLY A 35 26.64 -31.67 -44.70
CA GLY A 35 26.55 -31.49 -43.26
C GLY A 35 26.11 -30.06 -42.92
N LYS A 36 24.80 -29.87 -42.70
CA LYS A 36 24.20 -28.62 -42.23
C LYS A 36 24.81 -28.34 -40.86
N ARG A 37 25.67 -27.32 -40.80
CA ARG A 37 26.22 -26.83 -39.53
C ARG A 37 25.04 -26.23 -38.79
N GLY A 38 24.55 -26.95 -37.78
CA GLY A 38 23.42 -26.51 -36.97
C GLY A 38 23.64 -25.10 -36.44
N LEU A 39 22.57 -24.31 -36.44
CA LEU A 39 22.56 -22.99 -35.84
C LEU A 39 22.89 -23.11 -34.35
N LEU A 40 24.02 -22.54 -33.95
CA LEU A 40 24.52 -22.55 -32.58
C LEU A 40 24.67 -21.10 -32.13
N VAL A 41 23.82 -20.68 -31.19
CA VAL A 41 23.85 -19.36 -30.58
C VAL A 41 24.31 -19.52 -29.13
N ARG A 42 25.35 -18.79 -28.74
CA ARG A 42 25.85 -18.75 -27.35
C ARG A 42 26.07 -17.32 -26.89
N ALA A 43 25.76 -17.07 -25.64
CA ALA A 43 26.04 -15.81 -24.97
C ALA A 43 27.40 -15.86 -24.28
N ASP A 44 28.15 -14.78 -24.42
CA ASP A 44 29.24 -14.41 -23.51
C ASP A 44 28.73 -13.28 -22.60
N GLU A 45 28.42 -13.64 -21.35
CA GLU A 45 27.93 -12.70 -20.34
C GLU A 45 29.00 -11.69 -19.93
N SER A 46 30.30 -12.05 -20.00
CA SER A 46 31.39 -11.18 -19.57
C SER A 46 31.64 -10.01 -20.53
N LEU A 47 31.42 -10.23 -21.82
CA LEU A 47 31.59 -9.24 -22.88
C LEU A 47 30.27 -8.68 -23.42
N ASN A 48 29.13 -9.11 -22.86
CA ASN A 48 27.78 -8.86 -23.38
C ASN A 48 27.71 -9.06 -24.91
N ALA A 49 28.12 -10.25 -25.35
CA ALA A 49 28.28 -10.57 -26.76
C ALA A 49 27.60 -11.89 -27.14
N LEU A 50 27.14 -11.98 -28.39
CA LEU A 50 26.59 -13.17 -29.00
C LEU A 50 27.62 -13.81 -29.93
N VAL A 51 27.90 -15.09 -29.71
CA VAL A 51 28.67 -15.94 -30.62
C VAL A 51 27.66 -16.77 -31.41
N ILE A 52 27.61 -16.53 -32.71
CA ILE A 52 26.68 -17.18 -33.63
C ILE A 52 27.50 -18.03 -34.60
N LEU A 53 27.17 -19.31 -34.69
CA LEU A 53 27.67 -20.23 -35.68
C LEU A 53 26.48 -20.74 -36.49
N ALA A 54 26.40 -20.32 -37.75
CA ALA A 54 25.29 -20.66 -38.65
C ALA A 54 25.79 -20.61 -40.10
N ASP A 55 24.95 -21.04 -41.03
CA ASP A 55 25.23 -20.85 -42.45
C ASP A 55 25.12 -19.35 -42.85
N PRO A 56 25.85 -18.89 -43.88
CA PRO A 56 25.97 -17.45 -44.20
C PRO A 56 24.62 -16.74 -44.44
N GLU A 57 23.63 -17.46 -44.98
CA GLU A 57 22.28 -16.93 -45.20
C GLU A 57 21.55 -16.64 -43.89
N ASP A 58 21.66 -17.52 -42.90
CA ASP A 58 21.02 -17.37 -41.59
C ASP A 58 21.73 -16.31 -40.72
N VAL A 59 23.05 -16.14 -40.89
CA VAL A 59 23.82 -15.10 -40.17
C VAL A 59 23.29 -13.70 -40.48
N GLY A 60 23.03 -13.39 -41.76
CA GLY A 60 22.53 -12.08 -42.16
C GLY A 60 21.16 -11.76 -41.55
N LEU A 61 20.25 -12.75 -41.58
CA LEU A 61 18.93 -12.64 -40.96
C LEU A 61 19.02 -12.42 -39.44
N LEU A 62 19.85 -13.19 -38.74
CA LEU A 62 20.04 -13.06 -37.30
C LEU A 62 20.65 -11.71 -36.93
N GLU A 63 21.55 -11.17 -37.75
CA GLU A 63 22.13 -9.85 -37.53
C GLU A 63 21.08 -8.74 -37.63
N ASP A 64 20.14 -8.84 -38.57
CA ASP A 64 19.01 -7.91 -38.70
C ASP A 64 18.07 -7.98 -37.49
N ILE A 65 17.74 -9.19 -37.02
CA ILE A 65 16.90 -9.38 -35.83
C ILE A 65 17.58 -8.78 -34.60
N VAL A 66 18.88 -9.06 -34.40
CA VAL A 66 19.65 -8.51 -33.28
C VAL A 66 19.65 -6.99 -33.30
N ARG A 67 19.80 -6.36 -34.48
CA ARG A 67 19.72 -4.89 -34.62
C ARG A 67 18.37 -4.31 -34.20
N GLN A 68 17.27 -5.02 -34.45
CA GLN A 68 15.93 -4.57 -34.08
C GLN A 68 15.60 -4.78 -32.60
N LEU A 69 16.20 -5.80 -31.97
CA LEU A 69 15.99 -6.10 -30.55
C LEU A 69 16.94 -5.32 -29.63
N ASP A 70 18.13 -4.96 -30.09
CA ASP A 70 19.13 -4.20 -29.34
C ASP A 70 18.82 -2.69 -29.38
N VAL A 71 17.68 -2.30 -28.81
CA VAL A 71 17.18 -0.92 -28.75
C VAL A 71 17.11 -0.41 -27.30
N PRO A 72 17.24 0.91 -27.06
CA PRO A 72 17.13 1.47 -25.72
C PRO A 72 15.73 1.27 -25.14
N ARG A 73 15.66 0.96 -23.83
CA ARG A 73 14.40 0.80 -23.09
C ARG A 73 13.93 2.15 -22.55
N ALA A 74 12.62 2.41 -22.66
CA ALA A 74 12.00 3.59 -22.06
C ALA A 74 12.02 3.48 -20.52
N GLN A 75 12.32 4.58 -19.84
CA GLN A 75 12.24 4.68 -18.39
C GLN A 75 10.85 5.19 -17.99
N LEU A 76 10.20 4.56 -17.00
CA LEU A 76 8.88 4.96 -16.50
C LEU A 76 9.03 5.64 -15.13
N LEU A 77 8.58 6.89 -15.02
CA LEU A 77 8.48 7.62 -13.75
C LEU A 77 7.07 7.44 -13.17
N VAL A 78 6.97 6.87 -11.97
CA VAL A 78 5.70 6.70 -11.26
C VAL A 78 5.67 7.67 -10.08
N GLU A 79 4.71 8.59 -10.10
CA GLU A 79 4.48 9.57 -9.03
C GLU A 79 3.14 9.30 -8.37
N ALA A 80 3.15 9.16 -7.03
CA ALA A 80 1.95 9.07 -6.22
C ALA A 80 2.00 10.14 -5.14
N ALA A 81 0.92 10.90 -5.01
CA ALA A 81 0.72 11.86 -3.92
C ALA A 81 -0.46 11.37 -3.07
N ILE A 82 -0.24 11.25 -1.76
CA ILE A 82 -1.26 10.84 -0.79
C ILE A 82 -1.44 12.00 0.18
N VAL A 83 -2.67 12.49 0.29
CA VAL A 83 -3.04 13.56 1.22
C VAL A 83 -4.19 13.08 2.09
N GLU A 84 -4.01 13.15 3.39
CA GLU A 84 -5.03 12.80 4.40
C GLU A 84 -5.34 14.03 5.25
N LEU A 85 -6.63 14.32 5.41
CA LEU A 85 -7.14 15.37 6.28
C LEU A 85 -8.08 14.70 7.28
N SER A 86 -7.69 14.73 8.54
CA SER A 86 -8.52 14.26 9.66
C SER A 86 -8.85 15.43 10.58
N GLY A 87 -10.08 15.43 11.09
CA GLY A 87 -10.58 16.41 12.04
C GLY A 87 -11.77 15.84 12.77
N GLU A 88 -11.81 16.03 14.09
CA GLU A 88 -12.89 15.61 14.96
C GLU A 88 -13.41 16.84 15.72
N ILE A 89 -14.73 17.00 15.76
CA ILE A 89 -15.41 18.06 16.51
C ILE A 89 -16.35 17.38 17.49
N GLY A 90 -16.05 17.48 18.78
CA GLY A 90 -16.93 17.05 19.88
C GLY A 90 -17.47 18.26 20.61
N ASP A 91 -18.79 18.33 20.79
CA ASP A 91 -19.48 19.31 21.62
C ASP A 91 -20.27 18.54 22.70
N ALA A 92 -20.05 18.84 23.98
CA ALA A 92 -20.53 18.03 25.10
C ALA A 92 -21.36 18.86 26.08
N LEU A 93 -22.67 18.99 25.80
CA LEU A 93 -23.65 19.58 26.71
C LEU A 93 -24.37 18.48 27.51
N GLY A 94 -24.30 18.56 28.85
CA GLY A 94 -24.99 17.66 29.76
C GLY A 94 -25.93 18.36 30.72
N VAL A 95 -27.12 17.78 30.93
CA VAL A 95 -28.08 18.25 31.93
C VAL A 95 -28.47 17.09 32.82
N GLN A 96 -28.31 17.29 34.14
CA GLN A 96 -28.57 16.27 35.14
C GLN A 96 -29.42 16.83 36.28
N TRP A 97 -30.36 16.04 36.76
CA TRP A 97 -31.31 16.39 37.80
C TRP A 97 -31.13 15.47 39.00
N ALA A 98 -31.25 16.01 40.21
CA ALA A 98 -31.24 15.28 41.46
C ALA A 98 -32.39 15.71 42.35
N LEU A 99 -33.03 14.72 42.97
CA LEU A 99 -34.08 14.91 43.96
C LEU A 99 -33.71 14.16 45.24
N ARG A 100 -34.05 14.75 46.38
CA ARG A 100 -33.83 14.18 47.71
C ARG A 100 -35.10 14.28 48.53
N SER A 101 -35.56 13.15 49.05
CA SER A 101 -36.70 13.06 49.96
C SER A 101 -36.31 12.28 51.20
N GLY A 102 -36.15 12.98 52.32
CA GLY A 102 -35.64 12.39 53.57
C GLY A 102 -34.21 11.85 53.41
N HIS A 103 -34.05 10.54 53.63
CA HIS A 103 -32.77 9.81 53.44
C HIS A 103 -32.59 9.21 52.05
N VAL A 104 -33.60 9.34 51.18
CA VAL A 104 -33.56 8.81 49.82
C VAL A 104 -33.15 9.93 48.88
N ALA A 105 -32.13 9.70 48.07
CA ALA A 105 -31.73 10.58 46.99
C ALA A 105 -31.64 9.80 45.68
N GLY A 106 -32.06 10.43 44.59
CA GLY A 106 -31.99 9.87 43.24
C GLY A 106 -31.71 10.97 42.24
N GLY A 107 -31.08 10.62 41.13
CA GLY A 107 -30.81 11.56 40.05
C GLY A 107 -30.83 10.87 38.69
N ALA A 108 -31.12 11.66 37.66
CA ALA A 108 -31.12 11.23 36.27
C ALA A 108 -30.31 12.24 35.45
N GLY A 109 -29.42 11.75 34.61
CA GLY A 109 -28.58 12.57 33.73
C GLY A 109 -28.77 12.18 32.27
N PHE A 110 -28.73 13.18 31.39
CA PHE A 110 -28.73 13.00 29.95
C PHE A 110 -27.43 13.58 29.40
N ALA A 111 -26.74 12.78 28.57
CA ALA A 111 -25.42 12.99 27.96
C ALA A 111 -24.19 12.52 28.76
N ASP A 112 -23.12 12.23 28.02
CA ASP A 112 -21.81 11.74 28.48
C ASP A 112 -20.93 12.92 28.92
N SER A 113 -21.31 13.59 30.00
CA SER A 113 -20.73 14.87 30.40
C SER A 113 -19.62 14.78 31.46
N GLY A 114 -18.91 13.64 31.51
CA GLY A 114 -17.78 13.36 32.41
C GLY A 114 -18.14 13.18 33.90
N LEU A 115 -18.80 14.14 34.54
CA LEU A 115 -19.22 14.04 35.94
C LEU A 115 -20.69 13.66 36.09
N SER A 116 -20.96 12.58 36.84
CA SER A 116 -22.33 12.21 37.25
C SER A 116 -22.77 12.94 38.53
N ILE A 117 -24.03 13.38 38.56
CA ILE A 117 -24.68 14.01 39.72
C ILE A 117 -24.71 13.10 40.94
N GLY A 118 -24.68 11.78 40.74
CA GLY A 118 -24.52 10.81 41.83
C GLY A 118 -23.15 10.88 42.50
N THR A 119 -22.08 11.00 41.72
CA THR A 119 -20.70 11.17 42.21
C THR A 119 -20.56 12.48 42.97
N LEU A 120 -21.14 13.57 42.46
CA LEU A 120 -21.14 14.87 43.14
C LEU A 120 -21.89 14.82 44.47
N LEU A 121 -23.06 14.19 44.52
CA LEU A 121 -23.86 14.10 45.74
C LEU A 121 -23.16 13.24 46.81
N GLY A 122 -22.50 12.15 46.40
CA GLY A 122 -21.66 11.34 47.28
C GLY A 122 -20.45 12.10 47.82
N ALA A 123 -19.79 12.89 46.97
CA ALA A 123 -18.65 13.74 47.35
C ALA A 123 -19.06 14.82 48.39
N LEU A 124 -20.21 15.49 48.17
CA LEU A 124 -20.80 16.45 49.11
C LEU A 124 -21.11 15.82 50.48
N GLN A 125 -21.68 14.61 50.50
CA GLN A 125 -21.95 13.89 51.75
C GLN A 125 -20.67 13.48 52.48
N ALA A 126 -19.60 13.16 51.74
CA ALA A 126 -18.30 12.82 52.29
C ALA A 126 -17.46 14.04 52.70
N GLY A 127 -17.92 15.27 52.42
CA GLY A 127 -17.18 16.51 52.67
C GLY A 127 -15.88 16.63 51.87
N LYS A 128 -15.76 15.89 50.76
CA LYS A 128 -14.57 15.87 49.89
C LYS A 128 -14.96 16.32 48.49
N PRO A 129 -14.14 17.12 47.79
CA PRO A 129 -14.40 17.43 46.39
C PRO A 129 -14.36 16.15 45.53
N PRO A 130 -15.14 16.06 44.44
CA PRO A 130 -15.03 14.96 43.48
C PRO A 130 -13.62 14.93 42.86
N ALA A 131 -13.12 13.73 42.56
CA ALA A 131 -11.74 13.51 42.12
C ALA A 131 -11.46 13.96 40.68
N GLU A 132 -12.50 13.98 39.84
CA GLU A 132 -12.40 14.36 38.42
C GLU A 132 -13.45 15.42 38.14
N LEU A 133 -13.03 16.56 37.59
CA LEU A 133 -13.90 17.62 37.08
C LEU A 133 -13.81 17.56 35.54
N PRO A 134 -14.93 17.51 34.80
CA PRO A 134 -14.93 17.59 33.36
C PRO A 134 -14.45 18.99 32.94
N ASP A 135 -13.90 19.05 31.74
CA ASP A 135 -13.62 20.31 31.08
C ASP A 135 -14.94 21.04 30.83
N GLY A 136 -15.10 22.23 31.39
CA GLY A 136 -16.32 23.01 31.29
C GLY A 136 -16.74 23.75 32.56
N ALA A 137 -17.93 24.32 32.54
CA ALA A 137 -18.54 24.96 33.70
C ALA A 137 -19.55 24.03 34.37
N ILE A 138 -19.49 23.91 35.70
CA ILE A 138 -20.48 23.19 36.49
C ILE A 138 -21.30 24.20 37.29
N VAL A 139 -22.59 24.30 37.00
CA VAL A 139 -23.50 25.17 37.75
C VAL A 139 -24.56 24.32 38.45
N GLY A 140 -24.56 24.39 39.78
CA GLY A 140 -25.54 23.74 40.64
C GLY A 140 -26.67 24.71 41.02
N LEU A 141 -27.90 24.45 40.58
CA LEU A 141 -29.08 25.24 40.95
C LEU A 141 -30.06 24.38 41.74
N GLY A 142 -30.38 24.72 42.98
CA GLY A 142 -31.18 23.83 43.82
C GLY A 142 -31.52 24.34 45.21
N SER A 143 -32.45 23.62 45.84
CA SER A 143 -32.79 23.73 47.26
C SER A 143 -32.24 22.53 48.04
N ARG A 144 -32.62 22.38 49.32
CA ARG A 144 -32.23 21.20 50.10
C ARG A 144 -32.69 19.89 49.44
N ASP A 145 -33.80 19.90 48.72
CA ASP A 145 -34.48 18.67 48.28
C ASP A 145 -34.45 18.48 46.75
N PHE A 146 -33.90 19.43 46.00
CA PHE A 146 -33.80 19.40 44.54
C PHE A 146 -32.53 20.09 44.05
N GLY A 147 -31.86 19.56 43.02
CA GLY A 147 -30.72 20.19 42.37
C GLY A 147 -30.62 19.86 40.88
N ALA A 148 -30.08 20.79 40.11
CA ALA A 148 -29.75 20.63 38.71
C ALA A 148 -28.27 20.91 38.48
N LEU A 149 -27.63 20.12 37.62
CA LEU A 149 -26.25 20.26 37.20
C LEU A 149 -26.21 20.40 35.69
N VAL A 150 -25.59 21.49 35.22
CA VAL A 150 -25.33 21.74 33.80
C VAL A 150 -23.83 21.73 33.59
N THR A 151 -23.40 21.02 32.54
CA THR A 151 -22.01 20.87 32.08
C THR A 151 -21.94 21.24 30.61
N ALA A 152 -21.02 22.15 30.28
CA ALA A 152 -20.74 22.64 28.93
C ALA A 152 -19.30 23.15 28.86
#